data_AF-A0AB39V3R6-F1
#
_entry.id   AF-A0AB39V3R6-F1
#
_cell.length_a   1.000
_cell.length_b   1.000
_cell.length_c   1.000
_cell.angle_alpha   90.00
_cell.angle_beta   90.00
_cell.angle_gamma   90.00
#
_symmetry.space_group_name_H-M   'P 1'
#
loop_
_entity.id
_entity.type
_entity.pdbx_description
1 polymer ?
#
loop_
_entity_poly.entity_id
_entity_poly.type
_entity_poly.pdbx_seq_one_letter_code
_entity_poly.pdbx_strand_id
1 'polypeptide(L)'
;MEYKEIITTITREEKDSGTEEIRIIFNDLEKFEINLSENNVEDLKKFFDIIFDYIVEEKKLIKFTLEDEKQDLYNEIVLDVLEQINNEISASKENFEKIFNLLGIF
;
A
#
# COMPACT_ATOMS: atom_id res chain seq x y z
N MET A 1 -9.63 2.66 -16.52
CA MET A 1 -8.94 1.49 -15.93
C MET A 1 -9.79 0.85 -14.84
N GLU A 2 -9.69 -0.48 -14.67
CA GLU A 2 -10.31 -1.22 -13.56
C GLU A 2 -9.46 -1.14 -12.29
N TYR A 3 -10.05 -1.50 -11.13
CA TYR A 3 -9.35 -1.63 -9.86
C TYR A 3 -9.13 -3.09 -9.50
N LYS A 4 -7.97 -3.39 -8.92
CA LYS A 4 -7.68 -4.61 -8.18
C LYS A 4 -7.69 -4.27 -6.69
N GLU A 5 -8.48 -5.01 -5.92
CA GLU A 5 -8.42 -4.95 -4.47
C GLU A 5 -7.24 -5.77 -3.96
N ILE A 6 -6.44 -5.18 -3.07
CA ILE A 6 -5.31 -5.82 -2.39
C ILE A 6 -5.57 -5.79 -0.89
N ILE A 7 -5.52 -6.97 -0.29
CA ILE A 7 -5.69 -7.14 1.15
C ILE A 7 -4.40 -6.78 1.86
N THR A 8 -4.54 -5.91 2.84
CA THR A 8 -3.48 -5.47 3.73
C THR A 8 -3.78 -5.99 5.14
N THR A 9 -2.78 -6.46 5.87
CA THR A 9 -2.91 -6.95 7.26
C THR A 9 -1.91 -6.25 8.17
N ILE A 10 -2.14 -6.31 9.49
CA ILE A 10 -1.24 -5.71 10.49
C ILE A 10 -0.64 -6.80 11.38
N THR A 11 0.68 -6.84 11.50
CA THR A 11 1.38 -7.65 12.50
C THR A 11 1.81 -6.79 13.67
N ARG A 12 1.63 -7.35 14.88
CA ARG A 12 1.95 -6.72 16.16
C ARG A 12 2.84 -7.69 16.92
N GLU A 13 4.14 -7.44 16.93
CA GLU A 13 5.13 -8.31 17.57
C GLU A 13 5.73 -7.62 18.81
N GLU A 14 5.61 -8.25 19.98
CA GLU A 14 6.32 -7.79 21.18
C GLU A 14 7.80 -8.16 21.06
N LYS A 15 8.69 -7.18 21.19
CA LYS A 15 10.12 -7.42 21.36
C LYS A 15 10.46 -7.69 22.83
N ASP A 16 11.55 -8.42 23.06
CA ASP A 16 12.11 -8.70 24.40
C ASP A 16 12.34 -7.44 25.26
N SER A 17 12.41 -6.26 24.63
CA SER A 17 12.52 -4.94 25.27
C SER A 17 11.20 -4.36 25.81
N GLY A 18 10.06 -5.03 25.63
CA GLY A 18 8.73 -4.52 25.99
C GLY A 18 8.20 -3.45 25.03
N THR A 19 8.79 -3.35 23.83
CA THR A 19 8.35 -2.46 22.75
C THR A 19 7.63 -3.27 21.68
N GLU A 20 6.49 -2.78 21.19
CA GLU A 20 5.76 -3.40 20.09
C GLU A 20 6.32 -2.94 18.73
N GLU A 21 6.63 -3.91 17.88
CA GLU A 21 6.91 -3.70 16.46
C GLU A 21 5.62 -3.88 15.67
N ILE A 22 5.22 -2.82 14.95
CA ILE A 22 3.98 -2.78 14.17
C ILE A 22 4.35 -2.71 12.70
N ARG A 23 3.88 -3.68 11.91
CA ARG A 23 4.09 -3.69 10.46
C ARG A 23 2.78 -3.81 9.70
N ILE A 24 2.72 -3.10 8.59
CA ILE A 24 1.67 -3.23 7.57
C ILE A 24 2.19 -4.21 6.52
N ILE A 25 1.41 -5.25 6.18
CA ILE A 25 1.77 -6.25 5.18
C ILE A 25 0.82 -6.15 3.98
N PHE A 26 1.36 -6.01 2.78
CA PHE A 26 0.62 -5.96 1.52
C PHE A 26 0.67 -7.32 0.82
N ASN A 27 -0.35 -8.16 1.04
CA ASN A 27 -0.28 -9.59 0.74
C ASN A 27 -0.05 -9.94 -0.74
N ASP A 28 -0.61 -9.13 -1.65
CA ASP A 28 -0.54 -9.37 -3.11
C ASP A 28 0.56 -8.56 -3.81
N LEU A 29 1.37 -7.76 -3.07
CA LEU A 29 2.51 -6.99 -3.59
C LEU A 29 3.83 -7.55 -3.07
N GLU A 30 4.13 -8.80 -3.44
CA GLU A 30 5.34 -9.52 -2.98
C GLU A 30 5.50 -9.61 -1.46
N LYS A 31 4.40 -9.45 -0.71
CA LYS A 31 4.41 -9.28 0.75
C LYS A 31 5.31 -8.14 1.21
N PHE A 32 5.28 -7.03 0.49
CA PHE A 32 5.94 -5.81 0.94
C PHE A 32 5.47 -5.44 2.35
N GLU A 33 6.40 -5.00 3.19
CA GLU A 33 6.13 -4.64 4.58
C GLU A 33 6.56 -3.20 4.83
N ILE A 34 5.70 -2.43 5.51
CA ILE A 34 6.05 -1.11 6.05
C ILE A 34 6.10 -1.23 7.57
N ASN A 35 7.27 -0.95 8.16
CA ASN A 35 7.44 -0.91 9.60
C ASN A 35 7.05 0.48 10.13
N LEU A 36 5.95 0.55 10.88
CA LEU A 36 5.48 1.81 11.50
C LEU A 36 6.28 2.18 12.74
N SER A 37 7.01 1.23 13.33
CA SER A 37 7.86 1.47 14.50
C SER A 37 9.24 2.01 14.10
N GLU A 38 9.57 2.06 12.82
CA GLU A 38 10.84 2.57 12.28
C GLU A 38 10.65 3.91 11.54
N ASN A 39 11.57 4.85 11.74
CA ASN A 39 11.57 6.14 11.05
C ASN A 39 12.28 6.06 9.67
N ASN A 40 12.16 4.94 8.96
CA ASN A 40 12.78 4.78 7.65
C ASN A 40 11.82 5.19 6.53
N VAL A 41 12.17 6.27 5.84
CA VAL A 41 11.38 6.79 4.70
C VAL A 41 11.77 6.13 3.37
N GLU A 42 12.87 5.39 3.34
CA GLU A 42 13.39 4.74 2.13
C GLU A 42 12.45 3.61 1.66
N ASP A 43 11.75 2.99 2.61
CA ASP A 43 10.76 1.93 2.35
C ASP A 43 9.52 2.50 1.65
N LEU A 44 9.13 3.74 1.94
CA LEU A 44 8.00 4.39 1.28
C LEU A 44 8.28 4.66 -0.20
N LYS A 45 9.51 5.04 -0.57
CA LYS A 45 9.85 5.23 -1.98
C LYS A 45 9.77 3.92 -2.75
N LYS A 46 10.39 2.86 -2.21
CA LYS A 46 10.35 1.52 -2.82
C LYS A 46 8.90 1.02 -2.96
N PHE A 47 8.06 1.31 -1.98
CA PHE A 47 6.64 0.98 -2.02
C PHE A 47 5.92 1.64 -3.20
N PHE A 48 6.14 2.94 -3.43
CA PHE A 48 5.53 3.64 -4.56
C PHE A 48 6.07 3.15 -5.91
N ASP A 49 7.37 2.81 -6.00
CA ASP A 49 7.95 2.21 -7.21
C ASP A 49 7.25 0.87 -7.52
N ILE A 50 7.05 0.00 -6.52
CA ILE A 50 6.31 -1.28 -6.66
C ILE A 50 4.86 -1.06 -7.12
N ILE A 51 4.15 -0.09 -6.53
CA ILE A 51 2.79 0.26 -6.94
C ILE A 51 2.76 0.69 -8.41
N PHE A 52 3.71 1.54 -8.81
CA PHE A 52 3.77 2.04 -10.18
C PHE A 52 4.02 0.90 -11.17
N ASP A 53 5.00 0.04 -10.89
CA ASP A 53 5.35 -1.10 -11.72
C ASP A 53 4.13 -2.05 -11.86
N TYR A 54 3.46 -2.37 -10.75
CA TYR A 54 2.24 -3.17 -10.77
C TYR A 54 1.16 -2.55 -11.68
N ILE A 55 0.89 -1.25 -11.53
CA ILE A 55 -0.15 -0.57 -12.32
C ILE A 55 0.19 -0.60 -13.81
N VAL A 56 1.46 -0.43 -14.16
CA VAL A 56 1.93 -0.46 -15.56
C VAL A 56 1.84 -1.85 -16.16
N GLU A 57 2.26 -2.89 -15.43
CA GLU A 57 2.24 -4.28 -15.88
C GLU A 57 0.80 -4.80 -16.02
N GLU A 58 -0.02 -4.63 -15.00
CA GLU A 58 -1.38 -5.18 -14.94
C GLU A 58 -2.44 -4.28 -15.61
N LYS A 59 -2.09 -3.03 -15.91
CA LYS A 59 -3.01 -1.99 -16.42
C LYS A 59 -4.25 -1.79 -15.53
N LYS A 60 -4.09 -2.05 -14.23
CA LYS A 60 -5.14 -1.93 -13.21
C LYS A 60 -4.65 -1.03 -12.09
N LEU A 61 -5.54 -0.20 -11.57
CA LEU A 61 -5.25 0.55 -10.36
C LEU A 61 -5.40 -0.35 -9.14
N ILE A 62 -4.69 -0.02 -8.07
CA ILE A 62 -4.78 -0.75 -6.81
C ILE A 62 -5.75 -0.02 -5.88
N LYS A 63 -6.53 -0.79 -5.11
CA LYS A 63 -7.26 -0.31 -3.94
C LYS A 63 -6.91 -1.20 -2.76
N PHE A 64 -6.24 -0.64 -1.77
CA PHE A 64 -5.90 -1.35 -0.55
C PHE A 64 -7.09 -1.40 0.41
N THR A 65 -7.25 -2.53 1.07
CA THR A 65 -8.27 -2.76 2.10
C THR A 65 -7.63 -3.42 3.30
N LEU A 66 -7.91 -2.92 4.51
CA LEU A 66 -7.41 -3.52 5.74
C LEU A 66 -8.27 -4.72 6.16
N GLU A 67 -7.65 -5.87 6.34
CA GLU A 67 -8.20 -7.02 7.06
C GLU A 67 -7.49 -7.14 8.40
N ASP A 68 -8.18 -6.77 9.47
CA ASP A 68 -7.64 -6.82 10.82
C ASP A 68 -8.78 -6.99 11.82
N GLU A 69 -8.66 -8.00 12.68
CA GLU A 69 -9.71 -8.35 13.66
C GLU A 69 -9.69 -7.43 14.89
N LYS A 70 -8.59 -6.71 15.11
CA LYS A 70 -8.40 -5.82 16.27
C LYS A 70 -8.75 -4.38 15.90
N GLN A 71 -9.70 -3.77 16.59
CA GLN A 71 -10.02 -2.34 16.45
C GLN A 71 -9.27 -1.50 17.49
N ASP A 72 -7.94 -1.54 17.42
CA ASP A 72 -7.05 -0.76 18.29
C ASP A 72 -6.53 0.52 17.62
N LEU A 73 -5.70 1.30 18.33
CA LEU A 73 -5.13 2.55 17.79
C LEU A 73 -4.34 2.31 16.49
N TYR A 74 -3.65 1.18 16.38
CA TYR A 74 -2.87 0.86 15.17
C TYR A 74 -3.78 0.55 13.98
N ASN A 75 -4.94 -0.06 14.23
CA ASN A 75 -5.97 -0.24 13.19
C ASN A 75 -6.42 1.10 12.61
N GLU A 76 -6.76 2.07 13.47
CA GLU A 76 -7.18 3.41 13.03
C GLU A 76 -6.08 4.12 12.22
N ILE A 77 -4.84 4.09 12.72
CA ILE A 77 -3.69 4.69 12.03
C ILE A 77 -3.49 4.06 10.64
N VAL A 78 -3.58 2.73 10.54
CA VAL A 78 -3.39 2.03 9.27
C VAL A 78 -4.54 2.31 8.31
N LEU A 79 -5.77 2.40 8.79
CA LEU A 79 -6.91 2.82 7.95
C LEU A 79 -6.68 4.20 7.34
N ASP A 80 -6.24 5.17 8.13
CA ASP A 80 -5.94 6.52 7.65
C ASP A 80 -4.81 6.51 6.61
N VAL A 81 -3.74 5.75 6.87
CA VAL A 81 -2.61 5.59 5.93
C VAL A 81 -3.08 4.97 4.61
N LEU A 82 -3.87 3.90 4.65
CA LEU A 82 -4.39 3.25 3.45
C LEU A 82 -5.38 4.15 2.70
N GLU A 83 -6.20 4.93 3.39
CA GLU A 83 -7.07 5.93 2.76
C GLU A 83 -6.25 6.96 1.99
N GLN A 84 -5.18 7.49 2.60
CA GLN A 84 -4.30 8.45 1.92
C GLN A 84 -3.66 7.84 0.67
N ILE A 85 -3.08 6.64 0.77
CA ILE A 85 -2.46 5.95 -0.37
C ILE A 85 -3.49 5.69 -1.48
N ASN A 86 -4.68 5.21 -1.13
CA ASN A 86 -5.76 4.97 -2.08
C ASN A 86 -6.18 6.26 -2.81
N ASN A 87 -6.25 7.38 -2.08
CA ASN A 87 -6.58 8.68 -2.67
C ASN A 87 -5.50 9.14 -3.65
N GLU A 88 -4.22 8.95 -3.34
CA GLU A 88 -3.10 9.28 -4.22
C GLU A 88 -3.09 8.43 -5.50
N ILE A 89 -3.35 7.12 -5.40
CA ILE A 89 -3.47 6.22 -6.56
C ILE A 89 -4.67 6.63 -7.43
N SER A 90 -5.82 6.90 -6.80
CA SER A 90 -7.03 7.33 -7.49
C SER A 90 -6.82 8.66 -8.24
N ALA A 91 -6.18 9.64 -7.59
CA ALA A 91 -5.84 10.93 -8.20
C ALA A 91 -4.86 10.78 -9.37
N SER A 92 -4.01 9.75 -9.34
CA SER A 92 -3.04 9.45 -10.39
C SER A 92 -3.64 8.75 -11.62
N LYS A 93 -4.90 8.28 -11.56
CA LYS A 93 -5.58 7.56 -12.64
C LYS A 93 -5.45 8.24 -14.00
N GLU A 94 -5.78 9.53 -14.08
CA GLU A 94 -5.74 10.26 -15.35
C GLU A 94 -4.32 10.34 -15.92
N ASN A 95 -3.31 10.37 -15.06
CA ASN A 95 -1.90 10.39 -15.48
C ASN A 95 -1.50 9.04 -16.09
N PHE A 96 -1.90 7.93 -15.48
CA PHE A 96 -1.68 6.59 -16.05
C PHE A 96 -2.40 6.41 -17.39
N GLU A 97 -3.66 6.83 -17.49
CA GLU A 97 -4.43 6.76 -18.75
C GLU A 97 -3.75 7.58 -19.86
N LYS A 98 -3.20 8.77 -19.54
CA LYS A 98 -2.39 9.56 -20.49
C LYS A 98 -1.11 8.84 -20.90
N ILE A 99 -0.36 8.27 -19.95
CA ILE A 99 0.88 7.53 -20.23
C ILE A 99 0.60 6.36 -21.18
N PHE A 100 -0.41 5.55 -20.90
CA PHE A 100 -0.74 4.40 -21.75
C PHE A 100 -1.20 4.82 -23.15
N ASN A 101 -1.95 5.91 -23.27
CA ASN A 101 -2.34 6.46 -24.57
C ASN A 101 -1.12 6.93 -25.38
N LEU A 102 -0.15 7.58 -24.74
CA LEU A 102 1.08 8.03 -25.40
C LEU A 102 1.96 6.85 -25.86
N LEU A 103 1.98 5.77 -25.10
CA LEU A 103 2.74 4.56 -25.43
C LEU A 103 2.02 3.66 -26.46
N GLY A 104 0.81 3.99 -26.89
CA GLY A 104 0.00 3.17 -27.81
C GLY A 104 -0.44 1.85 -27.19
N ILE A 105 -0.65 1.83 -25.87
CA ILE A 105 -0.96 0.63 -25.07
C ILE A 105 -2.47 0.32 -25.00
N PHE A 106 -3.29 1.07 -25.76
CA PHE A 106 -4.74 0.90 -25.95
C PHE A 106 -5.12 0.87 -27.44
#